data_AF-A0A2G9LVR3-F1
#
_entry.id   AF-A0A2G9LVR3-F1
#
_cell.length_a   1.000
_cell.length_b   1.000
_cell.length_c   1.000
_cell.angle_alpha   90.00
_cell.angle_beta   90.00
_cell.angle_gamma   90.00
#
_symmetry.space_group_name_H-M   'P 1'
#
loop_
_entity.id
_entity.type
_entity.pdbx_description
1 polymer ?
#
loop_
_entity_poly.entity_id
_entity_poly.type
_entity_poly.pdbx_seq_one_letter_code
_entity_poly.pdbx_strand_id
1 'polypeptide(L)'
;MPFFVIVWNASIIGVFIGEAGHRLLTNTSFGGVIKAYFGGLQVSLGQILLHGIPEFFGFFVAAMAGGIMSVALIRHGFNDRRTLRVLKDSLILFIISIGFIIIAAFIETI
;
A
#
# COMPACT_ATOMS: atom_id res chain seq x y z
N MET A 1 -9.82 -9.96 2.15
CA MET A 1 -9.70 -9.03 3.29
C MET A 1 -8.65 -7.93 3.06
N PRO A 2 -7.38 -8.20 2.74
CA PRO A 2 -6.39 -7.13 2.54
C PRO A 2 -6.69 -6.23 1.33
N PHE A 3 -7.22 -6.79 0.24
CA PHE A 3 -7.60 -6.04 -0.97
C PHE A 3 -8.60 -4.89 -0.72
N PHE A 4 -9.53 -5.07 0.22
CA PHE A 4 -10.49 -4.03 0.59
C PHE A 4 -9.80 -2.81 1.21
N VAL A 5 -8.80 -3.03 2.07
CA VAL A 5 -8.07 -1.95 2.74
C VAL A 5 -7.26 -1.11 1.73
N ILE A 6 -6.65 -1.76 0.73
CA ILE A 6 -5.89 -1.06 -0.31
C ILE A 6 -6.80 -0.25 -1.24
N VAL A 7 -7.95 -0.83 -1.63
CA VAL A 7 -8.94 -0.14 -2.48
C VAL A 7 -9.59 1.02 -1.71
N TRP A 8 -9.85 0.84 -0.42
CA TRP A 8 -10.36 1.89 0.46
C TRP A 8 -9.35 3.03 0.63
N ASN A 9 -8.08 2.72 0.84
CA ASN A 9 -7.04 3.74 0.95
C ASN A 9 -6.86 4.50 -0.38
N ALA A 10 -6.84 3.77 -1.51
CA ALA A 10 -6.75 4.37 -2.84
C ALA A 10 -7.94 5.31 -3.17
N SER A 11 -9.15 5.00 -2.71
CA SER A 11 -10.32 5.87 -2.97
C SER A 11 -10.25 7.19 -2.20
N ILE A 12 -9.82 7.15 -0.92
CA ILE A 12 -9.61 8.35 -0.10
C ILE A 12 -8.53 9.24 -0.72
N ILE A 13 -7.41 8.64 -1.15
CA ILE A 13 -6.32 9.35 -1.82
C ILE A 13 -6.79 9.99 -3.14
N GLY A 14 -7.59 9.28 -3.94
CA GLY A 14 -8.15 9.80 -5.19
C GLY A 14 -9.05 11.02 -4.99
N VAL A 15 -9.88 11.00 -3.95
CA VAL A 15 -10.73 12.16 -3.57
C VAL A 15 -9.87 13.33 -3.11
N PHE A 16 -8.83 13.08 -2.31
CA PHE A 16 -7.91 14.13 -1.84
C PHE A 16 -7.17 14.81 -3.00
N ILE A 17 -6.66 14.04 -3.97
CA ILE A 17 -6.01 14.59 -5.17
C ILE A 17 -7.00 15.40 -6.03
N GLY A 18 -8.23 14.90 -6.18
CA GLY A 18 -9.28 15.59 -6.93
C GLY A 18 -9.64 16.94 -6.32
N GLU A 19 -9.83 16.99 -5.00
CA GLU A 19 -10.13 18.20 -4.25
C GLU A 19 -8.93 19.17 -4.23
N ALA A 20 -7.71 18.66 -4.07
CA ALA A 20 -6.49 19.48 -4.16
C ALA A 20 -6.36 20.14 -5.55
N GLY A 21 -6.66 19.40 -6.62
CA GLY A 21 -6.75 19.97 -7.96
C GLY A 21 -7.80 21.09 -8.04
N HIS A 22 -9.02 20.83 -7.57
CA HIS A 22 -10.12 21.79 -7.65
C HIS A 22 -9.83 23.11 -6.89
N ARG A 23 -9.15 23.02 -5.74
CA ARG A 23 -8.72 24.19 -4.94
C ARG A 23 -7.65 25.03 -5.61
N LEU A 24 -6.82 24.44 -6.46
CA LEU A 24 -5.79 25.15 -7.23
C LEU A 24 -6.41 25.90 -8.44
N LEU A 25 -7.48 25.36 -9.04
CA LEU A 25 -8.25 26.04 -10.11
C LEU A 25 -8.94 27.32 -9.63
N THR A 26 -9.41 27.32 -8.39
CA THR A 26 -10.28 28.38 -7.85
C THR A 26 -9.50 29.59 -7.31
N ASN A 27 -8.19 29.46 -7.04
CA ASN A 27 -7.37 30.50 -6.42
C ASN A 27 -6.29 31.12 -7.32
N THR A 28 -6.23 30.80 -8.63
CA THR A 28 -5.20 31.35 -9.52
C THR A 28 -5.77 31.91 -10.83
N SER A 29 -5.19 33.01 -11.33
CA SER A 29 -5.50 33.53 -12.67
C SER A 29 -5.14 32.49 -13.75
N PHE A 30 -5.87 32.50 -14.88
CA PHE A 30 -5.81 31.50 -15.97
C PHE A 30 -4.40 30.97 -16.35
N GLY A 31 -3.34 31.79 -16.25
CA GLY A 31 -1.95 31.40 -16.54
C GLY A 31 -1.17 30.75 -15.38
N GLY A 32 -1.57 30.96 -14.12
CA GLY A 32 -0.97 30.35 -12.92
C GLY A 32 -1.52 28.95 -12.62
N VAL A 33 -2.75 28.69 -13.07
CA VAL A 33 -3.46 27.40 -12.94
C VAL A 33 -2.63 26.24 -13.48
N ILE A 34 -2.03 26.40 -14.67
CA ILE A 34 -1.27 25.33 -15.34
C ILE A 34 0.01 25.01 -14.57
N LYS A 35 0.73 26.01 -14.06
CA LYS A 35 1.96 25.77 -13.27
C LYS A 35 1.65 25.16 -11.90
N ALA A 36 0.58 25.60 -11.26
CA ALA A 36 0.14 25.05 -9.97
C ALA A 36 -0.40 23.62 -10.11
N TYR A 37 -1.14 23.33 -11.18
CA TYR A 37 -1.57 21.96 -11.52
C TYR A 37 -0.38 21.06 -11.80
N PHE A 38 0.48 21.41 -12.75
CA PHE A 38 1.56 20.51 -13.13
C PHE A 38 2.59 20.35 -12.02
N GLY A 39 2.98 21.43 -11.34
CA GLY A 39 3.96 21.35 -10.24
C GLY A 39 3.41 20.71 -8.96
N GLY A 40 2.24 21.16 -8.49
CA GLY A 40 1.65 20.67 -7.24
C GLY A 40 1.14 19.23 -7.36
N LEU A 41 0.50 18.90 -8.49
CA LEU A 41 -0.05 17.56 -8.70
C LEU A 41 1.06 16.53 -8.94
N GLN A 42 2.18 16.89 -9.60
CA GLN A 42 3.33 15.99 -9.77
C GLN A 42 4.05 15.72 -8.45
N VAL A 43 4.25 16.73 -7.60
CA VAL A 43 4.89 16.54 -6.29
C VAL A 43 4.00 15.71 -5.37
N SER A 44 2.70 16.04 -5.32
CA SER A 44 1.72 15.31 -4.48
C SER A 44 1.54 13.86 -4.95
N LEU A 45 1.39 13.63 -6.26
CA LEU A 45 1.31 12.27 -6.82
C LEU A 45 2.63 11.52 -6.65
N GLY A 46 3.77 12.18 -6.79
CA GLY A 46 5.09 11.58 -6.61
C GLY A 46 5.28 11.04 -5.19
N GLN A 47 4.97 11.85 -4.18
CA GLN A 47 5.05 11.43 -2.78
C GLN A 47 4.07 10.28 -2.47
N ILE A 48 2.83 10.38 -2.96
CA ILE A 48 1.79 9.34 -2.78
C ILE A 48 2.19 8.02 -3.45
N LEU A 49 2.70 8.06 -4.68
CA LEU A 49 3.10 6.86 -5.42
C LEU A 49 4.35 6.20 -4.84
N LEU A 50 5.32 6.99 -4.38
CA LEU A 50 6.56 6.48 -3.80
C LEU A 50 6.32 5.75 -2.47
N HIS A 51 5.37 6.21 -1.65
CA HIS A 51 4.94 5.51 -0.44
C HIS A 51 4.00 4.33 -0.75
N GLY A 52 3.08 4.49 -1.71
CA GLY A 52 2.07 3.50 -2.02
C GLY A 52 2.62 2.20 -2.61
N ILE A 53 3.76 2.24 -3.30
CA ILE A 53 4.43 1.05 -3.84
C ILE A 53 4.88 0.09 -2.70
N PRO A 54 5.75 0.50 -1.76
CA PRO A 54 6.16 -0.37 -0.66
C PRO A 54 4.99 -0.78 0.24
N GLU A 55 4.00 0.09 0.47
CA GLU A 55 2.81 -0.26 1.25
C GLU A 55 1.99 -1.37 0.56
N PHE A 56 1.76 -1.24 -0.75
CA PHE A 56 1.09 -2.26 -1.56
C PHE A 56 1.82 -3.60 -1.48
N PHE A 57 3.14 -3.60 -1.65
CA PHE A 57 3.94 -4.83 -1.54
C PHE A 57 3.88 -5.44 -0.15
N GLY A 58 3.91 -4.62 0.91
CA GLY A 58 3.74 -5.06 2.28
C GLY A 58 2.43 -5.81 2.46
N PHE A 59 1.29 -5.19 2.15
CA PHE A 59 -0.01 -5.85 2.30
C PHE A 59 -0.18 -7.07 1.40
N PHE A 60 0.34 -7.03 0.17
CA PHE A 60 0.30 -8.16 -0.76
C PHE A 60 1.06 -9.38 -0.21
N VAL A 61 2.27 -9.18 0.33
CA VAL A 61 3.07 -10.27 0.91
C VAL A 61 2.43 -10.82 2.19
N ALA A 62 1.84 -9.98 3.04
CA ALA A 62 1.06 -10.46 4.19
C ALA A 62 -0.14 -11.32 3.77
N ALA A 63 -0.86 -10.90 2.72
CA ALA A 63 -1.97 -11.66 2.18
C ALA A 63 -1.53 -13.03 1.67
N MET A 64 -0.39 -13.09 0.96
CA MET A 64 0.21 -14.33 0.49
C MET A 64 0.63 -15.24 1.65
N ALA A 65 1.30 -14.72 2.67
CA ALA A 65 1.71 -15.49 3.84
C ALA A 65 0.51 -16.15 4.55
N GLY A 66 -0.57 -15.39 4.75
CA GLY A 66 -1.82 -15.90 5.33
C GLY A 66 -2.50 -16.95 4.45
N GLY A 67 -2.52 -16.74 3.13
CA GLY A 67 -3.07 -17.70 2.16
C GLY A 67 -2.31 -19.02 2.12
N ILE A 68 -0.98 -18.98 2.03
CA ILE A 68 -0.10 -20.15 2.03
C ILE A 68 -0.26 -20.93 3.35
N MET A 69 -0.28 -20.22 4.47
CA MET A 69 -0.50 -20.81 5.79
C MET A 69 -1.86 -21.53 5.88
N SER A 70 -2.94 -20.88 5.41
CA SER A 70 -4.29 -21.44 5.41
C SER A 70 -4.38 -22.73 4.59
N VAL A 71 -3.84 -22.74 3.37
CA VAL A 71 -3.84 -23.93 2.50
C VAL A 71 -3.05 -25.07 3.13
N ALA A 72 -1.88 -24.80 3.72
CA ALA A 72 -1.07 -25.82 4.37
C ALA A 72 -1.78 -26.45 5.57
N LEU A 73 -2.44 -25.64 6.40
CA LEU A 73 -3.21 -26.10 7.55
C LEU A 73 -4.39 -26.99 7.14
N ILE A 74 -5.16 -26.58 6.12
CA ILE A 74 -6.31 -27.36 5.63
C ILE A 74 -5.86 -28.69 5.02
N ARG A 75 -4.72 -28.71 4.31
CA ARG A 75 -4.30 -29.86 3.50
C ARG A 75 -3.54 -30.93 4.29
N HIS A 76 -2.78 -30.53 5.31
CA HIS A 76 -1.90 -31.43 6.06
C HIS A 76 -2.20 -31.50 7.56
N GLY A 77 -3.08 -30.63 8.08
CA GLY A 77 -3.44 -30.57 9.50
C GLY A 77 -2.36 -29.93 10.37
N PHE A 78 -2.74 -29.59 11.62
CA PHE A 78 -1.91 -28.82 12.54
C PHE A 78 -0.63 -29.55 13.01
N ASN A 79 -0.63 -30.88 13.03
CA ASN A 79 0.43 -31.68 13.64
C ASN A 79 1.39 -32.33 12.61
N ASP A 80 1.28 -31.96 11.33
CA ASP A 80 2.19 -32.45 10.31
C ASP A 80 3.49 -31.64 10.26
N ARG A 81 4.62 -32.33 10.12
CA ARG A 81 5.95 -31.68 10.06
C ARG A 81 6.09 -30.75 8.86
N ARG A 82 5.37 -30.99 7.75
CA ARG A 82 5.40 -30.09 6.60
C ARG A 82 4.58 -28.84 6.88
N THR A 83 3.42 -28.95 7.53
CA THR A 83 2.64 -27.78 7.97
C THR A 83 3.46 -26.88 8.86
N LEU A 84 4.16 -27.44 9.86
CA LEU A 84 5.01 -26.65 10.76
C LEU A 84 6.16 -25.93 10.02
N ARG A 85 6.73 -26.56 8.99
CA ARG A 85 7.76 -25.93 8.15
C ARG A 85 7.17 -24.77 7.35
N VAL A 86 6.04 -24.99 6.68
CA VAL A 86 5.34 -23.95 5.91
C VAL A 86 4.88 -22.82 6.83
N LEU A 87 4.43 -23.12 8.05
CA LEU A 87 4.04 -22.13 9.03
C LEU A 87 5.22 -21.22 9.38
N LYS A 88 6.41 -21.79 9.58
CA LYS A 88 7.64 -21.03 9.85
C LYS A 88 8.04 -20.15 8.67
N ASP A 89 7.97 -20.68 7.45
CA ASP A 89 8.30 -19.93 6.23
C ASP A 89 7.30 -18.79 5.97
N SER A 90 5.99 -19.05 6.17
CA SER A 90 4.94 -18.03 6.10
C SER A 90 5.09 -16.97 7.18
N LEU A 91 5.55 -17.33 8.38
CA LEU A 91 5.84 -16.36 9.44
C LEU A 91 6.99 -15.42 9.04
N ILE A 92 8.03 -15.95 8.39
CA ILE A 92 9.15 -15.14 7.85
C ILE A 92 8.63 -14.18 6.76
N LEU A 93 7.79 -14.66 5.85
CA LEU A 93 7.15 -13.81 4.84
C LEU A 93 6.29 -12.70 5.47
N PHE A 94 5.58 -13.01 6.55
CA PHE A 94 4.80 -12.01 7.29
C PHE A 94 5.69 -10.94 7.94
N ILE A 95 6.83 -11.33 8.51
CA ILE A 95 7.81 -10.38 9.06
C ILE A 95 8.40 -9.49 7.95
N ILE A 96 8.69 -10.07 6.77
CA ILE A 96 9.16 -9.31 5.61
C ILE A 96 8.11 -8.27 5.17
N SER A 97 6.83 -8.65 5.16
CA SER A 97 5.72 -7.74 4.88
C SER A 97 5.67 -6.54 5.83
N ILE A 98 5.88 -6.77 7.14
CA ILE A 98 5.97 -5.68 8.12
C ILE A 98 7.13 -4.75 7.77
N GLY A 99 8.27 -5.29 7.33
CA GLY A 99 9.41 -4.50 6.86
C GLY A 99 9.06 -3.55 5.72
N PHE A 100 8.30 -4.02 4.72
CA PHE A 100 7.81 -3.17 3.63
C PHE A 100 6.90 -2.04 4.11
N ILE A 101 6.00 -2.31 5.05
CA ILE A 101 5.10 -1.29 5.63
C ILE A 101 5.91 -0.23 6.39
N ILE A 102 6.93 -0.65 7.15
CA ILE A 102 7.82 0.28 7.86
C ILE A 102 8.56 1.18 6.85
N ILE A 103 9.10 0.62 5.77
CA ILE A 103 9.76 1.40 4.71
C ILE A 103 8.78 2.41 4.09
N ALA A 104 7.54 1.99 3.83
CA ALA A 104 6.50 2.88 3.30
C ALA A 104 6.19 4.06 4.24
N ALA A 105 6.11 3.79 5.55
CA ALA A 105 5.88 4.82 6.56
C ALA A 105 7.07 5.81 6.67
N PHE A 106 8.31 5.33 6.54
CA PHE A 106 9.47 6.22 6.48
C PHE A 106 9.44 7.13 5.24
N ILE A 107 9.01 6.63 4.09
CA ILE A 107 8.89 7.41 2.84
C ILE A 107 7.80 8.48 2.95
N GLU A 108 6.70 8.20 3.65
CA GLU A 108 5.64 9.18 3.91
C GLU A 108 6.12 10.36 4.76
N THR A 109 7.11 10.13 5.63
CA THR A 109 7.63 11.14 6.56
C THR A 109 8.73 12.04 5.95
N ILE A 110 9.12 11.80 4.68
CA ILE A 110 10.15 12.56 3.93
C ILE A 110 9.49 13.59 3.01
#